data_AF-A0A840UK93-F1
#
_entry.id   AF-A0A840UK93-F1
#
_cell.length_a   1.000
_cell.length_b   1.000
_cell.length_c   1.000
_cell.angle_alpha   90.00
_cell.angle_beta   90.00
_cell.angle_gamma   90.00
#
_symmetry.space_group_name_H-M   'P 1'
#
loop_
_entity.id
_entity.type
_entity.pdbx_description
1 polymer ?
#
loop_
_entity_poly.entity_id
_entity_poly.type
_entity_poly.pdbx_seq_one_letter_code
_entity_poly.pdbx_strand_id
1 'polypeptide(L)'
;MNFWNQDSLSLHQSTEQMKKQISLSSLKSQKINKDTRTALISDEDENIFQTSLTECTCSDFQRDHLPCQHMYHLANKLKLFVIRKNKRSNNLIADFSSGYAGNWFFCY
;
A
#
# COMPACT_ATOMS: atom_id res chain seq x y z
N MET A 1 -16.59 8.85 8.64
CA MET A 1 -16.07 7.68 9.39
C MET A 1 -14.56 7.81 9.51
N ASN A 2 -13.98 7.43 10.65
CA ASN A 2 -12.52 7.48 10.83
C ASN A 2 -11.93 6.08 10.60
N PHE A 3 -11.30 5.86 9.44
CA PHE A 3 -10.75 4.56 9.06
C PHE A 3 -9.40 4.24 9.68
N TRP A 4 -8.78 5.20 10.39
CA TRP A 4 -7.40 5.08 10.87
C TRP A 4 -7.33 4.87 12.38
N ASN A 5 -8.37 4.27 12.98
CA ASN A 5 -8.42 3.98 14.41
C ASN A 5 -8.05 2.52 14.71
N GLN A 6 -7.81 2.19 15.99
CA GLN A 6 -7.45 0.84 16.42
C GLN A 6 -8.50 -0.21 16.01
N ASP A 7 -9.79 0.12 16.08
CA ASP A 7 -10.89 -0.78 15.69
C ASP A 7 -10.94 -1.07 14.18
N SER A 8 -10.30 -0.23 13.38
CA SER A 8 -10.24 -0.34 11.93
C SER A 8 -9.11 -1.24 11.45
N LEU A 9 -8.22 -1.68 12.35
CA LEU A 9 -7.04 -2.49 12.00
C LEU A 9 -7.42 -3.81 11.33
N SER A 10 -8.48 -4.46 11.82
CA SER A 10 -9.04 -5.69 11.28
C SER A 10 -9.53 -5.54 9.84
N LEU A 11 -10.03 -4.35 9.46
CA LEU A 11 -10.47 -4.05 8.10
C LEU A 11 -9.28 -4.00 7.15
N HIS A 12 -8.18 -3.35 7.55
CA HIS A 12 -6.95 -3.24 6.76
C HIS A 12 -6.22 -4.57 6.58
N GLN A 13 -6.49 -5.56 7.44
CA GLN A 13 -5.94 -6.91 7.37
C GLN A 13 -6.75 -7.86 6.49
N SER A 14 -7.84 -7.41 5.88
CA SER A 14 -8.55 -8.22 4.89
C SER A 14 -7.71 -8.43 3.62
N THR A 15 -7.90 -9.57 2.96
CA THR A 15 -7.13 -9.95 1.76
C THR A 15 -7.30 -8.94 0.61
N GLU A 16 -8.51 -8.40 0.45
CA GLU A 16 -8.82 -7.37 -0.55
C GLU A 16 -8.09 -6.06 -0.26
N GLN A 17 -8.06 -5.64 1.00
CA GLN A 17 -7.38 -4.42 1.43
C GLN A 17 -5.86 -4.56 1.36
N MET A 18 -5.31 -5.75 1.65
CA MET A 18 -3.90 -6.03 1.44
C MET A 18 -3.48 -5.97 -0.03
N LYS A 19 -4.31 -6.48 -0.96
CA LYS A 19 -4.04 -6.33 -2.40
C LYS A 19 -3.99 -4.86 -2.81
N LYS A 20 -4.97 -4.07 -2.35
CA LYS A 20 -4.98 -2.61 -2.55
C LYS A 20 -3.71 -1.96 -1.99
N GLN A 21 -3.22 -2.41 -0.83
CA GLN A 21 -1.97 -1.92 -0.20
C GLN A 21 -0.69 -2.22 -1.02
N ILE A 22 -0.64 -3.31 -1.77
CA ILE A 22 0.52 -3.70 -2.58
C ILE A 22 0.56 -2.91 -3.90
N SER A 23 -0.62 -2.65 -4.47
CA SER A 23 -0.81 -1.90 -5.72
C SER A 23 -0.39 -0.43 -5.65
N LEU A 24 -0.15 0.09 -4.43
CA LEU A 24 0.33 1.45 -4.19
C LEU A 24 1.66 1.83 -4.85
N SER A 25 2.42 0.85 -5.31
CA SER A 25 3.75 1.08 -5.87
C SER A 25 3.70 1.91 -7.17
N SER A 26 2.59 1.86 -7.91
CA SER A 26 2.43 2.55 -9.18
C SER A 26 1.94 4.00 -9.05
N LEU A 27 1.25 4.35 -7.96
CA LEU A 27 0.61 5.66 -7.84
C LEU A 27 1.60 6.78 -7.49
N LYS A 28 1.43 7.93 -8.14
CA LYS A 28 2.23 9.13 -7.91
C LYS A 28 1.40 10.23 -7.25
N SER A 29 1.85 10.71 -6.08
CA SER A 29 1.26 11.90 -5.46
C SER A 29 1.78 13.18 -6.11
N GLN A 30 0.91 14.00 -6.71
CA GLN A 30 1.31 15.30 -7.28
C GLN A 30 1.38 16.40 -6.22
N LYS A 31 0.34 16.53 -5.38
CA LYS A 31 0.22 17.62 -4.41
C LYS A 31 -0.34 17.10 -3.11
N ILE A 32 0.37 17.28 -2.00
CA ILE A 32 -0.05 16.84 -0.66
C ILE A 32 -0.13 18.07 0.23
N ASN A 33 -1.32 18.30 0.79
CA ASN A 33 -1.54 19.31 1.81
C ASN A 33 -1.63 18.63 3.19
N LYS A 34 -0.66 18.92 4.05
CA LYS A 34 -0.55 18.29 5.37
C LYS A 34 -1.57 18.84 6.36
N ASP A 35 -1.91 20.13 6.26
CA ASP A 35 -2.82 20.81 7.16
C ASP A 35 -4.25 20.30 6.99
N THR A 36 -4.70 20.21 5.74
CA THR A 36 -6.04 19.70 5.40
C THR A 36 -6.08 18.17 5.29
N ARG A 37 -4.91 17.51 5.32
CA ARG A 37 -4.76 16.06 5.10
C ARG A 37 -5.44 15.59 3.82
N THR A 38 -5.24 16.36 2.75
CA THR A 38 -5.74 16.08 1.41
C THR A 38 -4.59 15.94 0.43
N ALA A 39 -4.78 15.15 -0.61
CA ALA A 39 -3.83 15.02 -1.69
C ALA A 39 -4.50 14.84 -3.05
N LEU A 40 -3.79 15.30 -4.08
CA LEU A 40 -4.04 14.97 -5.47
C LEU A 40 -3.08 13.83 -5.86
N ILE A 41 -3.67 12.72 -6.27
CA ILE A 41 -2.94 11.52 -6.70
C ILE A 41 -3.24 11.29 -8.17
N SER A 42 -2.19 10.97 -8.92
CA SER A 42 -2.26 10.62 -10.32
C SER A 42 -2.02 9.12 -10.48
N ASP A 43 -2.88 8.47 -11.25
CA ASP A 43 -2.70 7.08 -11.66
C ASP A 43 -1.76 6.98 -12.88
N GLU A 44 -1.50 5.75 -13.34
CA GLU A 44 -0.65 5.44 -14.50
C GLU A 44 -1.19 6.10 -15.78
N ASP A 45 -2.51 6.19 -15.91
CA ASP A 45 -3.22 6.85 -17.03
C ASP A 45 -3.32 8.38 -16.90
N GLU A 46 -2.50 9.00 -16.04
CA GLU A 46 -2.50 10.46 -15.75
C GLU A 46 -3.83 11.03 -15.22
N ASN A 47 -4.78 10.18 -14.84
CA ASN A 47 -6.03 10.59 -14.22
C ASN A 47 -5.76 11.15 -12.82
N ILE A 48 -6.27 12.36 -12.56
CA ILE A 48 -6.08 13.06 -11.29
C ILE A 48 -7.27 12.79 -10.37
N PHE A 49 -7.01 12.15 -9.23
CA PHE A 49 -7.98 11.90 -8.19
C PHE A 49 -7.70 12.75 -6.95
N GLN A 50 -8.75 13.35 -6.41
CA GLN A 50 -8.70 13.99 -5.11
C GLN A 50 -8.99 12.95 -4.02
N THR A 51 -8.10 12.86 -3.04
CA THR A 51 -8.24 11.96 -1.90
C THR A 51 -7.94 12.67 -0.59
N SER A 52 -8.61 12.22 0.46
CA SER A 52 -8.48 12.68 1.83
C SER A 52 -8.39 11.44 2.74
N LEU A 53 -8.04 11.61 4.01
CA LEU A 53 -8.02 10.47 4.94
C LEU A 53 -9.39 9.83 5.20
N THR A 54 -10.48 10.53 4.90
CA THR A 54 -11.85 10.09 5.18
C THR A 54 -12.69 9.84 3.93
N GLU A 55 -12.26 10.33 2.76
CA GLU A 55 -13.03 10.28 1.52
C GLU A 55 -12.10 10.27 0.30
N CYS A 56 -12.57 9.68 -0.79
CA CYS A 56 -11.85 9.68 -2.06
C CYS A 56 -12.84 9.74 -3.21
N THR A 57 -12.52 10.48 -4.27
CA THR A 57 -13.36 10.59 -5.48
C THR A 57 -13.21 9.37 -6.42
N CYS A 58 -12.64 8.26 -5.95
CA CYS A 58 -12.43 7.08 -6.80
C CYS A 58 -13.66 6.16 -6.78
N SER A 59 -13.94 5.50 -7.89
CA SER A 59 -15.09 4.60 -8.02
C SER A 59 -15.11 3.47 -6.99
N ASP A 60 -13.94 2.95 -6.59
CA ASP A 60 -13.85 1.92 -5.54
C ASP A 60 -14.37 2.40 -4.19
N PHE A 61 -14.05 3.65 -3.82
CA PHE A 61 -14.51 4.21 -2.56
C PHE A 61 -16.01 4.48 -2.60
N GLN A 62 -16.51 4.98 -3.73
CA GLN A 62 -17.94 5.28 -3.89
C GLN A 62 -18.81 4.02 -3.88
N ARG A 63 -18.27 2.88 -4.32
CA ARG A 63 -18.96 1.59 -4.28
C ARG A 63 -18.89 0.94 -2.91
N ASP A 64 -17.68 0.73 -2.40
CA ASP A 64 -17.47 -0.11 -1.22
C ASP A 64 -17.55 0.69 0.10
N HIS A 65 -17.37 2.02 0.04
CA HIS A 65 -17.23 2.89 1.22
C HIS A 65 -16.07 2.46 2.15
N LEU A 66 -15.10 1.74 1.59
CA LEU A 66 -13.91 1.24 2.26
C LEU A 66 -12.69 2.05 1.82
N PRO A 67 -11.65 2.14 2.68
CA PRO A 67 -10.40 2.79 2.31
C PRO A 67 -9.84 2.21 1.01
N CYS A 68 -9.53 3.09 0.07
CA CYS A 68 -9.00 2.74 -1.24
C CYS A 68 -7.47 2.89 -1.28
N GLN A 69 -6.86 2.46 -2.38
CA GLN A 69 -5.41 2.58 -2.58
C GLN A 69 -4.88 4.01 -2.42
N HIS A 70 -5.64 5.02 -2.87
CA HIS A 70 -5.30 6.44 -2.76
C HIS A 70 -5.18 6.89 -1.29
N MET A 71 -6.12 6.44 -0.45
CA MET A 71 -6.13 6.80 0.96
C MET A 71 -4.94 6.20 1.72
N TYR A 72 -4.57 4.95 1.42
CA TYR A 72 -3.34 4.35 1.95
C TYR A 72 -2.08 5.11 1.48
N HIS A 73 -2.08 5.64 0.27
CA HIS A 73 -0.92 6.35 -0.27
C HIS A 73 -0.72 7.64 0.50
N LEU A 74 -1.82 8.37 0.69
CA LEU A 74 -1.85 9.58 1.50
C LEU A 74 -1.46 9.30 2.96
N ALA A 75 -2.03 8.28 3.60
CA ALA A 75 -1.69 7.93 4.97
C ALA A 75 -0.22 7.55 5.14
N ASN A 76 0.36 6.84 4.15
CA ASN A 76 1.77 6.52 4.13
C ASN A 76 2.66 7.76 3.95
N LYS A 77 2.26 8.71 3.09
CA LYS A 77 2.96 9.99 2.93
C LYS A 77 2.88 10.86 4.19
N LEU A 78 1.76 10.80 4.91
CA LEU A 78 1.57 11.47 6.19
C LEU A 78 2.20 10.72 7.38
N LYS A 79 2.84 9.57 7.14
CA LYS A 79 3.43 8.69 8.17
C LYS A 79 2.44 8.20 9.23
N LEU A 80 1.15 8.20 8.90
CA LEU A 80 0.09 7.68 9.78
C LEU A 80 -0.02 6.16 9.68
N PHE A 81 0.36 5.59 8.54
CA PHE A 81 0.28 4.17 8.27
C PHE A 81 1.53 3.70 7.53
N VAL A 82 2.09 2.56 7.92
CA VAL A 82 3.29 1.99 7.27
C VAL A 82 2.88 0.75 6.49
N ILE A 83 2.97 0.82 5.17
CA ILE A 83 2.72 -0.32 4.30
C ILE A 83 3.96 -1.20 4.31
N ARG A 84 3.84 -2.42 4.85
CA ARG A 84 4.92 -3.41 4.80
C ARG A 84 4.97 -4.04 3.42
N LYS A 85 5.81 -3.51 2.53
CA LYS A 85 6.16 -4.21 1.29
C LYS A 85 6.98 -5.45 1.66
N ASN A 86 6.48 -6.64 1.38
CA ASN A 86 7.28 -7.85 1.53
C ASN A 86 8.38 -7.82 0.46
N LYS A 87 9.63 -7.56 0.87
CA LYS A 87 10.79 -7.53 -0.03
C LYS A 87 11.25 -8.93 -0.47
N ARG A 88 10.64 -10.01 0.04
CA ARG A 88 11.01 -11.36 -0.40
C ARG A 88 10.39 -11.65 -1.77
N SER A 89 11.23 -11.72 -2.78
CA SER A 89 10.93 -12.52 -3.96
C SER A 89 10.81 -13.99 -3.51
N ASN A 90 9.73 -14.67 -3.91
CA ASN A 90 9.59 -16.12 -3.65
C ASN A 90 10.69 -16.95 -4.36
N ASN A 91 11.44 -16.35 -5.29
CA ASN A 91 12.54 -16.97 -6.01
C ASN A 91 13.86 -17.08 -5.21
N LEU A 92 13.92 -16.63 -3.96
CA LEU A 92 15.11 -16.70 -3.10
C LEU A 92 14.95 -17.68 -1.92
N ILE A 93 14.18 -18.75 -2.10
CA ILE A 93 14.25 -19.87 -1.18
C ILE A 93 15.38 -20.76 -1.67
N ALA A 94 16.53 -20.72 -0.99
CA ALA A 94 17.59 -21.67 -1.23
C ALA A 94 17.05 -23.08 -0.95
N ASP A 95 17.12 -23.96 -1.95
CA ASP A 95 16.79 -25.37 -1.78
C ASP A 95 17.96 -26.07 -1.08
N PHE A 96 17.70 -26.60 0.11
CA PHE A 96 18.67 -27.36 0.90
C PHE A 96 18.41 -28.87 0.83
N SER A 97 17.54 -29.33 -0.06
CA SER A 97 17.23 -30.75 -0.24
C SER A 97 18.49 -31.59 -0.50
N SER A 98 19.54 -30.97 -1.06
CA SER A 98 20.83 -31.59 -1.38
C SER A 98 21.90 -31.42 -0.27
N GLY A 99 21.56 -30.87 0.89
CA GLY A 99 22.49 -30.63 2.00
C GLY A 99 23.38 -29.38 1.87
N TYR A 100 23.34 -28.69 0.73
CA TYR A 100 23.97 -27.37 0.50
C TYR A 100 23.22 -26.61 -0.58
N ALA A 101 23.30 -25.27 -0.54
CA ALA A 101 22.75 -24.41 -1.59
C ALA A 101 23.71 -24.38 -2.78
N GLY A 102 23.27 -24.88 -3.95
CA GLY A 102 24.05 -24.80 -5.19
C GLY A 102 24.43 -23.35 -5.52
N ASN A 103 25.67 -23.14 -5.96
CA ASN A 103 26.25 -21.84 -6.35
C ASN A 103 26.57 -20.86 -5.19
N TRP A 104 26.62 -21.33 -3.95
CA TRP A 104 27.09 -20.53 -2.82
C TRP A 104 28.54 -20.91 -2.48
N PHE A 105 29.47 -19.99 -2.68
CA PHE A 105 30.86 -20.17 -2.25
C PHE A 105 31.00 -19.73 -0.79
N PHE A 106 31.34 -20.67 0.10
CA PHE A 106 31.76 -20.35 1.45
C PHE A 106 33.24 -19.98 1.41
N CYS A 107 33.55 -18.68 1.44
CA CYS A 107 34.92 -18.24 1.68
C CYS A 107 35.24 -18.47 3.16
N TYR A 108 36.25 -19.29 3.43
CA TYR A 108 36.87 -19.47 4.75
C TYR A 108 37.80 -18.31 5.10
#